data_AF-A0A946ZQQ3-F1
#
_entry.id   AF-A0A946ZQQ3-F1
#
_cell.length_a   1.000
_cell.length_b   1.000
_cell.length_c   1.000
_cell.angle_alpha   90.00
_cell.angle_beta   90.00
_cell.angle_gamma   90.00
#
_symmetry.space_group_name_H-M   'P 1'
#
loop_
_entity.id
_entity.type
_entity.pdbx_description
1 polymer ?
#
loop_
_entity_poly.entity_id
_entity_poly.type
_entity_poly.pdbx_seq_one_letter_code
_entity_poly.pdbx_strand_id
1 'polypeptide(L)'
;DKVTVAYSYSDFPENTDEKDALNEILKESHQQGLRYISDRDSRPMGSAHILGHLWDNGGSASSELDRLLELRGVAIENFSIDNIRRGEPNSVLEDVFVPLYFLHRYQTEAAVKSIGGLNYNYAVKGDGQTVVETLPARDQKEAVKSVLQTLDATVIAIPREKLTLFPPRAIGHGRTRESIDGKTGVAFDALSATETAADMTLGFLFHPERASRLIQQKSLDPSQMGLKELFDAVIEGTINNSHKDSYHQAVQNTINYRVLMHLMNLAAHKDVHPRVNALANASLLELQSRLKSSGDPDAREMARRIDDFNEDRDEFKVITSPKIPDGSPIGMACSQ
;
A
#
# COMPACT_ATOMS: atom_id res chain seq x y z
N ASP A 1 -9.59 13.97 -22.05
CA ASP A 1 -10.37 15.22 -22.20
C ASP A 1 -11.08 15.29 -23.55
N LYS A 2 -10.37 15.13 -24.69
CA LYS A 2 -10.95 15.24 -26.05
C LYS A 2 -12.13 14.30 -26.29
N VAL A 3 -12.04 13.04 -25.89
CA VAL A 3 -13.14 12.06 -26.03
C VAL A 3 -14.38 12.52 -25.26
N THR A 4 -14.21 12.98 -24.02
CA THR A 4 -15.32 13.49 -23.20
C THR A 4 -15.95 14.72 -23.84
N VAL A 5 -15.13 15.66 -24.35
CA VAL A 5 -15.64 16.84 -25.05
C VAL A 5 -16.40 16.45 -26.32
N ALA A 6 -15.83 15.57 -27.13
CA ALA A 6 -16.48 15.07 -28.34
C ALA A 6 -17.80 14.34 -28.02
N TYR A 7 -17.83 13.51 -26.98
CA TYR A 7 -19.04 12.80 -26.59
C TYR A 7 -20.14 13.73 -26.05
N SER A 8 -19.77 14.79 -25.32
CA SER A 8 -20.74 15.69 -24.67
C SER A 8 -21.17 16.89 -25.52
N TYR A 9 -20.37 17.29 -26.52
CA TYR A 9 -20.56 18.56 -27.23
C TYR A 9 -20.44 18.47 -28.76
N SER A 10 -20.26 17.28 -29.35
CA SER A 10 -20.30 17.17 -30.82
C SER A 10 -21.68 17.56 -31.34
N ASP A 11 -21.69 18.38 -32.38
CA ASP A 11 -22.89 18.71 -33.14
C ASP A 11 -22.98 17.78 -34.35
N PHE A 12 -24.13 17.12 -34.53
CA PHE A 12 -24.35 16.14 -35.59
C PHE A 12 -25.37 16.67 -36.61
N PRO A 13 -25.15 16.51 -37.92
CA PRO A 13 -26.13 16.88 -38.94
C PRO A 13 -27.49 16.22 -38.70
N GLU A 14 -28.61 16.89 -39.05
CA GLU A 14 -29.99 16.44 -38.78
C GLU A 14 -30.33 15.01 -39.22
N ASN A 15 -29.61 14.45 -40.21
CA ASN A 15 -29.83 13.10 -40.72
C ASN A 15 -28.88 12.03 -40.13
N THR A 16 -28.15 12.36 -39.07
CA THR A 16 -27.22 11.43 -38.41
C THR A 16 -27.93 10.74 -37.26
N ASP A 17 -27.78 9.41 -37.15
CA ASP A 17 -28.15 8.72 -35.92
C ASP A 17 -27.15 9.09 -34.82
N GLU A 18 -27.60 9.95 -33.90
CA GLU A 18 -26.77 10.46 -32.79
C GLU A 18 -26.20 9.32 -31.95
N LYS A 19 -26.97 8.26 -31.70
CA LYS A 19 -26.54 7.15 -30.85
C LYS A 19 -25.41 6.36 -31.52
N ASP A 20 -25.53 6.08 -32.81
CA ASP A 20 -24.48 5.40 -33.56
C ASP A 20 -23.22 6.26 -33.65
N ALA A 21 -23.36 7.57 -33.87
CA ALA A 21 -22.23 8.50 -33.90
C ALA A 21 -21.49 8.59 -32.55
N LEU A 22 -22.23 8.68 -31.43
CA LEU A 22 -21.66 8.67 -30.09
C LEU A 22 -20.98 7.33 -29.75
N ASN A 23 -21.56 6.20 -30.18
CA ASN A 23 -20.94 4.90 -30.00
C ASN A 23 -19.62 4.76 -30.76
N GLU A 24 -19.52 5.33 -31.96
CA GLU A 24 -18.25 5.31 -32.72
C GLU A 24 -17.17 6.12 -31.99
N ILE A 25 -17.49 7.27 -31.38
CA ILE A 25 -16.54 8.02 -30.52
C ILE A 25 -16.00 7.15 -29.38
N LEU A 26 -16.88 6.40 -28.69
CA LEU A 26 -16.48 5.52 -27.60
C LEU A 26 -15.62 4.34 -28.08
N LYS A 27 -15.96 3.79 -29.25
CA LYS A 27 -15.23 2.67 -29.85
C LYS A 27 -13.84 3.11 -30.34
N GLU A 28 -13.72 4.27 -30.98
CA GLU A 28 -12.44 4.87 -31.35
C GLU A 28 -11.58 5.15 -30.11
N SER A 29 -12.18 5.70 -29.05
CA SER A 29 -11.53 5.90 -27.77
C SER A 29 -10.94 4.59 -27.21
N HIS A 30 -11.72 3.50 -27.25
CA HIS A 30 -11.25 2.20 -26.81
C HIS A 30 -10.12 1.66 -27.69
N GLN A 31 -10.20 1.82 -29.01
CA GLN A 31 -9.14 1.43 -29.95
C GLN A 31 -7.83 2.21 -29.72
N GLN A 32 -7.93 3.45 -29.21
CA GLN A 32 -6.79 4.26 -28.78
C GLN A 32 -6.24 3.86 -27.40
N GLY A 33 -6.81 2.83 -26.76
CA GLY A 33 -6.40 2.33 -25.45
C GLY A 33 -6.95 3.10 -24.27
N LEU A 34 -7.86 4.06 -24.49
CA LEU A 34 -8.50 4.79 -23.41
C LEU A 34 -9.54 3.90 -22.73
N ARG A 35 -9.55 3.94 -21.40
CA ARG A 35 -10.44 3.13 -20.56
C ARG A 35 -11.27 4.02 -19.65
N TYR A 36 -12.45 3.55 -19.32
CA TYR A 36 -13.32 4.17 -18.34
C TYR A 36 -13.61 3.19 -17.20
N ILE A 37 -13.12 3.52 -16.01
CA ILE A 37 -13.39 2.83 -14.75
C ILE A 37 -13.81 3.88 -13.74
N SER A 38 -14.89 3.61 -13.00
CA SER A 38 -15.46 4.60 -12.09
C SER A 38 -14.62 4.76 -10.82
N ASP A 39 -14.84 5.87 -10.11
CA ASP A 39 -14.27 6.11 -8.78
C ASP A 39 -14.64 5.01 -7.77
N ARG A 40 -15.85 4.44 -7.88
CA ARG A 40 -16.31 3.32 -7.05
C ARG A 40 -15.39 2.10 -7.20
N ASP A 41 -14.87 1.89 -8.40
CA ASP A 41 -14.01 0.75 -8.73
C ASP A 41 -12.52 1.11 -8.68
N SER A 42 -12.16 2.36 -8.38
CA SER A 42 -10.76 2.82 -8.38
C SER A 42 -10.29 3.25 -6.98
N ARG A 43 -11.14 3.90 -6.18
CA ARG A 43 -10.79 4.49 -4.88
C ARG A 43 -10.73 3.51 -3.70
N PRO A 44 -11.60 2.49 -3.58
CA PRO A 44 -11.55 1.62 -2.40
C PRO A 44 -10.24 0.82 -2.31
N MET A 45 -9.73 0.61 -1.09
CA MET A 45 -8.50 -0.15 -0.82
C MET A 45 -8.57 -1.61 -1.33
N GLY A 46 -9.78 -2.18 -1.32
CA GLY A 46 -10.09 -3.52 -1.81
C GLY A 46 -10.43 -3.61 -3.30
N SER A 47 -10.35 -2.50 -4.04
CA SER A 47 -10.57 -2.49 -5.50
C SER A 47 -9.68 -3.52 -6.20
N ALA A 48 -10.23 -4.13 -7.24
CA ALA A 48 -9.59 -5.17 -8.03
C ALA A 48 -8.97 -4.65 -9.33
N HIS A 49 -9.33 -3.45 -9.80
CA HIS A 49 -8.97 -3.05 -11.16
C HIS A 49 -7.48 -2.70 -11.27
N ILE A 50 -6.75 -3.43 -12.12
CA ILE A 50 -5.28 -3.35 -12.25
C ILE A 50 -4.73 -2.05 -12.86
N LEU A 51 -5.59 -1.21 -13.44
CA LEU A 51 -5.21 0.11 -13.98
C LEU A 51 -6.07 1.24 -13.38
N GLY A 52 -6.93 0.93 -12.41
CA GLY A 52 -7.90 1.86 -11.83
C GLY A 52 -7.26 2.66 -10.70
N HIS A 53 -6.19 3.40 -11.01
CA HIS A 53 -5.34 4.05 -10.02
C HIS A 53 -5.40 5.57 -10.21
N LEU A 54 -5.59 6.32 -9.12
CA LEU A 54 -5.67 7.78 -9.19
C LEU A 54 -4.32 8.42 -9.47
N TRP A 55 -3.24 7.77 -9.04
CA TRP A 55 -1.87 8.26 -9.15
C TRP A 55 -0.97 7.07 -9.49
N ASP A 56 -0.81 6.82 -10.78
CA ASP A 56 0.14 5.86 -11.35
C ASP A 56 0.78 6.49 -12.58
N ASN A 57 2.11 6.46 -12.65
CA ASN A 57 2.88 7.14 -13.69
C ASN A 57 3.62 6.16 -14.62
N GLY A 58 3.54 4.86 -14.36
CA GLY A 58 4.26 3.84 -15.13
C GLY A 58 3.38 3.01 -16.05
N GLY A 59 4.01 2.30 -17.00
CA GLY A 59 3.33 1.26 -17.78
C GLY A 59 3.03 -0.01 -16.98
N SER A 60 3.65 -0.16 -15.81
CA SER A 60 3.42 -1.21 -14.81
C SER A 60 3.48 -0.58 -13.43
N ALA A 61 2.43 -0.76 -12.63
CA ALA A 61 2.35 -0.18 -11.30
C ALA A 61 3.49 -0.66 -10.38
N SER A 62 3.91 -1.92 -10.54
CA SER A 62 5.00 -2.53 -9.77
C SER A 62 6.37 -1.97 -10.18
N SER A 63 6.62 -1.80 -11.47
CA SER A 63 7.89 -1.24 -11.95
C SER A 63 8.04 0.24 -11.59
N GLU A 64 6.95 1.01 -11.60
CA GLU A 64 7.01 2.40 -11.13
C GLU A 64 7.17 2.49 -9.61
N LEU A 65 6.70 1.51 -8.84
CA LEU A 65 6.99 1.44 -7.40
C LEU A 65 8.49 1.30 -7.15
N ASP A 66 9.15 0.37 -7.84
CA ASP A 66 10.61 0.18 -7.73
C ASP A 66 11.34 1.49 -8.07
N ARG A 67 10.98 2.13 -9.19
CA ARG A 67 11.58 3.41 -9.62
C ARG A 67 11.34 4.53 -8.61
N LEU A 68 10.14 4.62 -8.04
CA LEU A 68 9.82 5.64 -7.03
C LEU A 68 10.55 5.41 -5.72
N LEU A 69 10.79 4.15 -5.32
CA LEU A 69 11.60 3.84 -4.14
C LEU A 69 13.06 4.24 -4.34
N GLU A 70 13.63 4.02 -5.53
CA GLU A 70 14.96 4.52 -5.89
C GLU A 70 15.03 6.05 -5.87
N LEU A 71 14.07 6.72 -6.52
CA LEU A 71 14.00 8.18 -6.53
C LEU A 71 13.85 8.76 -5.11
N ARG A 72 13.00 8.14 -4.29
CA ARG A 72 12.84 8.48 -2.88
C ARG A 72 14.16 8.36 -2.14
N GLY A 73 14.91 7.28 -2.34
CA GLY A 73 16.24 7.09 -1.73
C GLY A 73 17.17 8.26 -2.04
N VAL A 74 17.33 8.58 -3.33
CA VAL A 74 18.16 9.72 -3.77
C VAL A 74 17.68 11.05 -3.19
N ALA A 75 16.37 11.28 -3.15
CA ALA A 75 15.82 12.53 -2.61
C ALA A 75 16.00 12.63 -1.08
N ILE A 76 15.92 11.52 -0.34
CA ILE A 76 16.24 11.48 1.09
C ILE A 76 17.73 11.73 1.33
N GLU A 77 18.62 11.14 0.52
CA GLU A 77 20.07 11.39 0.59
C GLU A 77 20.41 12.87 0.39
N ASN A 78 19.68 13.58 -0.48
CA ASN A 78 19.86 15.01 -0.73
C ASN A 78 19.09 15.93 0.23
N PHE A 79 18.24 15.38 1.10
CA PHE A 79 17.48 16.17 2.07
C PHE A 79 18.41 16.83 3.10
N SER A 80 18.22 18.13 3.35
CA SER A 80 19.11 18.93 4.18
C SER A 80 18.39 20.10 4.86
N ILE A 81 19.13 20.88 5.65
CA ILE A 81 18.64 22.10 6.29
C ILE A 81 18.14 23.14 5.27
N ASP A 82 18.63 23.12 4.04
CA ASP A 82 18.28 24.07 2.98
C ASP A 82 16.87 23.84 2.39
N ASN A 83 16.18 22.77 2.83
CA ASN A 83 14.79 22.50 2.46
C ASN A 83 13.78 23.42 3.17
N ILE A 84 14.21 24.22 4.14
CA ILE A 84 13.41 25.27 4.80
C ILE A 84 14.01 26.66 4.58
N ARG A 85 13.20 27.71 4.74
CA ARG A 85 13.65 29.09 4.51
C ARG A 85 14.54 29.56 5.66
N ARG A 86 15.48 30.46 5.35
CA ARG A 86 16.26 31.16 6.38
C ARG A 86 15.33 31.89 7.36
N GLY A 87 15.49 31.59 8.65
CA GLY A 87 14.68 32.18 9.73
C GLY A 87 13.51 31.29 10.18
N GLU A 88 13.22 30.20 9.47
CA GLU A 88 12.27 29.19 9.96
C GLU A 88 12.92 28.30 11.04
N PRO A 89 12.15 27.84 12.04
CA PRO A 89 12.66 26.85 12.99
C PRO A 89 12.95 25.51 12.32
N ASN A 90 14.07 24.89 12.67
CA ASN A 90 14.47 23.56 12.14
C ASN A 90 13.40 22.49 12.34
N SER A 91 12.52 22.61 13.35
CA SER A 91 11.42 21.66 13.57
C SER A 91 10.44 21.57 12.40
N VAL A 92 10.40 22.56 11.51
CA VAL A 92 9.59 22.54 10.27
C VAL A 92 10.10 21.50 9.27
N LEU A 93 11.38 21.08 9.34
CA LEU A 93 11.94 20.06 8.45
C LEU A 93 11.19 18.73 8.53
N GLU A 94 10.62 18.38 9.69
CA GLU A 94 9.77 17.19 9.82
C GLU A 94 8.61 17.25 8.84
N ASP A 95 7.86 18.35 8.79
CA ASP A 95 6.67 18.49 7.94
C ASP A 95 7.04 18.51 6.44
N VAL A 96 8.23 19.01 6.09
CA VAL A 96 8.76 18.96 4.72
C VAL A 96 9.25 17.55 4.34
N PHE A 97 9.76 16.79 5.30
CA PHE A 97 10.28 15.44 5.09
C PHE A 97 9.18 14.40 4.92
N VAL A 98 8.06 14.52 5.65
CA VAL A 98 6.94 13.56 5.60
C VAL A 98 6.46 13.22 4.18
N PRO A 99 6.12 14.18 3.29
CA PRO A 99 5.67 13.84 1.94
C PRO A 99 6.76 13.15 1.10
N LEU A 100 8.04 13.46 1.34
CA LEU A 100 9.15 12.75 0.72
C LEU A 100 9.29 11.32 1.26
N TYR A 101 9.17 11.14 2.57
CA TYR A 101 9.23 9.83 3.20
C TYR A 101 8.11 8.90 2.72
N PHE A 102 6.90 9.42 2.53
CA PHE A 102 5.74 8.68 2.02
C PHE A 102 5.52 8.83 0.50
N LEU A 103 6.53 9.26 -0.27
CA LEU A 103 6.41 9.50 -1.71
C LEU A 103 5.85 8.30 -2.48
N HIS A 104 6.15 7.08 -2.02
CA HIS A 104 5.75 5.83 -2.64
C HIS A 104 4.30 5.40 -2.33
N ARG A 105 3.56 6.13 -1.49
CA ARG A 105 2.27 5.67 -0.93
C ARG A 105 1.22 5.28 -1.96
N TYR A 106 0.99 6.13 -2.96
CA TYR A 106 -0.04 5.87 -3.96
C TYR A 106 0.39 4.80 -4.95
N GLN A 107 1.68 4.76 -5.28
CA GLN A 107 2.22 3.71 -6.13
C GLN A 107 2.21 2.34 -5.44
N THR A 108 2.37 2.32 -4.12
CA THR A 108 2.24 1.09 -3.31
C THR A 108 0.81 0.56 -3.40
N GLU A 109 -0.20 1.43 -3.25
CA GLU A 109 -1.60 1.05 -3.45
C GLU A 109 -1.86 0.49 -4.85
N ALA A 110 -1.34 1.15 -5.90
CA ALA A 110 -1.46 0.70 -7.28
C ALA A 110 -0.83 -0.69 -7.48
N ALA A 111 0.42 -0.88 -7.05
CA ALA A 111 1.13 -2.16 -7.17
C ALA A 111 0.40 -3.29 -6.43
N VAL A 112 -0.12 -3.04 -5.22
CA VAL A 112 -0.85 -4.04 -4.44
C VAL A 112 -2.17 -4.47 -5.11
N LYS A 113 -2.83 -3.58 -5.88
CA LYS A 113 -4.06 -3.94 -6.63
C LYS A 113 -3.81 -4.93 -7.76
N SER A 114 -2.57 -5.10 -8.21
CA SER A 114 -2.19 -6.18 -9.14
C SER A 114 -2.27 -7.57 -8.50
N ILE A 115 -2.09 -7.67 -7.19
CA ILE A 115 -2.12 -8.93 -6.43
C ILE A 115 -3.57 -9.33 -6.17
N GLY A 116 -4.01 -10.46 -6.73
CA GLY A 116 -5.42 -10.80 -6.79
C GLY A 116 -6.22 -9.79 -7.63
N GLY A 117 -5.58 -9.13 -8.59
CA GLY A 117 -6.18 -8.11 -9.45
C GLY A 117 -7.03 -8.68 -10.59
N LEU A 118 -7.87 -7.83 -11.16
CA LEU A 118 -8.73 -8.10 -12.31
C LEU A 118 -8.51 -7.02 -13.39
N ASN A 119 -8.45 -7.46 -14.63
CA ASN A 119 -8.53 -6.63 -15.83
C ASN A 119 -9.95 -6.73 -16.37
N TYR A 120 -10.77 -5.69 -16.23
CA TYR A 120 -12.16 -5.72 -16.66
C TYR A 120 -12.60 -4.37 -17.23
N ASN A 121 -13.64 -4.39 -18.06
CA ASN A 121 -14.28 -3.18 -18.56
C ASN A 121 -15.77 -3.21 -18.20
N TYR A 122 -16.43 -2.05 -18.29
CA TYR A 122 -17.90 -2.00 -18.32
C TYR A 122 -18.43 -2.41 -19.70
N ALA A 123 -18.04 -3.61 -20.12
CA ALA A 123 -18.35 -4.16 -21.43
C ALA A 123 -19.87 -4.34 -21.61
N VAL A 124 -20.36 -3.92 -22.78
CA VAL A 124 -21.74 -4.07 -23.21
C VAL A 124 -21.82 -5.19 -24.24
N LYS A 125 -22.92 -5.96 -24.23
CA LYS A 125 -23.11 -7.08 -25.16
C LYS A 125 -22.88 -6.64 -26.62
N GLY A 126 -21.85 -7.21 -27.25
CA GLY A 126 -21.52 -6.99 -28.67
C GLY A 126 -20.51 -5.86 -28.93
N ASP A 127 -19.96 -5.20 -27.91
CA ASP A 127 -18.96 -4.15 -28.08
C ASP A 127 -17.52 -4.66 -28.31
N GLY A 128 -17.30 -5.97 -28.12
CA GLY A 128 -16.01 -6.62 -28.35
C GLY A 128 -14.97 -6.38 -27.26
N GLN A 129 -15.32 -5.71 -26.16
CA GLN A 129 -14.39 -5.46 -25.05
C GLN A 129 -14.19 -6.70 -24.19
N THR A 130 -13.01 -6.84 -23.59
CA THR A 130 -12.77 -7.84 -22.53
C THR A 130 -13.71 -7.57 -21.36
N VAL A 131 -14.51 -8.58 -21.01
CA VAL A 131 -15.44 -8.49 -19.88
C VAL A 131 -14.68 -8.49 -18.56
N VAL A 132 -13.92 -9.54 -18.27
CA VAL A 132 -13.11 -9.68 -17.06
C VAL A 132 -12.08 -10.78 -17.24
N GLU A 133 -10.86 -10.53 -16.79
CA GLU A 133 -9.76 -11.49 -16.75
C GLU A 133 -8.98 -11.32 -15.45
N THR A 134 -8.45 -12.43 -14.92
CA THR A 134 -7.49 -12.39 -13.82
C THR A 134 -6.11 -12.02 -14.34
N LEU A 135 -5.36 -11.21 -13.60
CA LEU A 135 -3.97 -10.92 -13.96
C LEU A 135 -3.13 -12.21 -13.91
N PRO A 136 -2.23 -12.49 -14.87
CA PRO A 136 -1.39 -13.69 -14.85
C PRO A 136 -0.57 -13.84 -13.56
N ALA A 137 -0.42 -15.08 -13.09
CA ALA A 137 0.29 -15.37 -11.84
C ALA A 137 1.72 -14.84 -11.78
N ARG A 138 2.42 -14.77 -12.92
CA ARG A 138 3.76 -14.18 -13.02
C ARG A 138 3.75 -12.71 -12.62
N ASP A 139 2.86 -11.94 -13.23
CA ASP A 139 2.78 -10.49 -13.02
C ASP A 139 2.31 -10.18 -11.59
N GLN A 140 1.43 -11.01 -11.01
CA GLN A 140 1.08 -10.92 -9.58
C GLN A 140 2.29 -11.16 -8.66
N LYS A 141 3.14 -12.14 -8.97
CA LYS A 141 4.36 -12.43 -8.19
C LYS A 141 5.41 -11.33 -8.32
N GLU A 142 5.52 -10.72 -9.49
CA GLU A 142 6.36 -9.53 -9.70
C GLU A 142 5.86 -8.36 -8.84
N ALA A 143 4.53 -8.14 -8.80
CA ALA A 143 3.93 -7.14 -7.93
C ALA A 143 4.22 -7.39 -6.43
N VAL A 144 4.13 -8.64 -5.98
CA VAL A 144 4.51 -9.01 -4.59
C VAL A 144 5.96 -8.63 -4.32
N LYS A 145 6.88 -8.96 -5.23
CA LYS A 145 8.30 -8.65 -5.07
C LYS A 145 8.54 -7.14 -4.90
N SER A 146 7.93 -6.31 -5.75
CA SER A 146 8.04 -4.85 -5.64
C SER A 146 7.41 -4.31 -4.36
N VAL A 147 6.22 -4.79 -3.99
CA VAL A 147 5.55 -4.39 -2.75
C VAL A 147 6.37 -4.76 -1.51
N LEU A 148 7.04 -5.91 -1.49
CA LEU A 148 7.86 -6.31 -0.35
C LEU A 148 9.06 -5.37 -0.10
N GLN A 149 9.49 -4.57 -1.09
CA GLN A 149 10.50 -3.54 -0.87
C GLN A 149 10.02 -2.44 0.10
N THR A 150 8.71 -2.17 0.18
CA THR A 150 8.15 -1.22 1.16
C THR A 150 8.05 -1.82 2.57
N LEU A 151 8.43 -3.08 2.74
CA LEU A 151 8.58 -3.79 4.01
C LEU A 151 10.04 -4.23 4.26
N ASP A 152 10.99 -3.75 3.45
CA ASP A 152 12.42 -3.98 3.65
C ASP A 152 12.99 -2.88 4.56
N ALA A 153 13.54 -3.28 5.71
CA ALA A 153 14.11 -2.36 6.69
C ALA A 153 15.23 -1.48 6.11
N THR A 154 15.98 -1.96 5.12
CA THR A 154 17.06 -1.19 4.46
C THR A 154 16.54 -0.13 3.49
N VAL A 155 15.30 -0.29 3.01
CA VAL A 155 14.65 0.66 2.08
C VAL A 155 13.85 1.72 2.84
N ILE A 156 13.15 1.31 3.91
CA ILE A 156 12.21 2.21 4.60
C ILE A 156 12.79 2.91 5.83
N ALA A 157 13.93 2.46 6.37
CA ALA A 157 14.60 3.17 7.45
C ALA A 157 14.96 4.61 7.04
N ILE A 158 14.81 5.57 7.97
CA ILE A 158 15.29 6.94 7.76
C ILE A 158 16.80 6.94 8.06
N PRO A 159 17.67 7.40 7.15
CA PRO A 159 19.11 7.36 7.39
C PRO A 159 19.50 8.14 8.66
N ARG A 160 20.44 7.59 9.42
CA ARG A 160 20.80 8.11 10.77
C ARG A 160 21.25 9.57 10.72
N GLU A 161 21.99 9.94 9.70
CA GLU A 161 22.47 11.29 9.44
C GLU A 161 21.35 12.28 9.12
N LYS A 162 20.16 11.81 8.71
CA LYS A 162 18.99 12.65 8.53
C LYS A 162 18.23 12.85 9.83
N LEU A 163 18.29 11.91 10.77
CA LEU A 163 17.61 12.02 12.07
C LEU A 163 18.07 13.24 12.89
N THR A 164 19.32 13.68 12.71
CA THR A 164 19.84 14.89 13.38
C THR A 164 19.18 16.19 12.91
N LEU A 165 18.43 16.14 11.80
CA LEU A 165 17.70 17.28 11.25
C LEU A 165 16.34 17.51 11.92
N PHE A 166 15.84 16.57 12.74
CA PHE A 166 14.49 16.59 13.30
C PHE A 166 14.49 16.86 14.81
N PRO A 167 14.68 18.12 15.26
CA PRO A 167 14.58 18.47 16.67
C PRO A 167 13.11 18.45 17.15
N PRO A 168 12.88 18.42 18.48
CA PRO A 168 11.55 18.68 19.03
C PRO A 168 10.94 19.97 18.50
N ARG A 169 9.61 20.00 18.47
CA ARG A 169 8.82 21.13 17.93
C ARG A 169 9.12 22.44 18.67
N ALA A 170 9.41 23.49 17.91
CA ALA A 170 9.57 24.85 18.45
C ALA A 170 8.23 25.42 18.94
N ILE A 171 8.28 26.36 19.89
CA ILE A 171 7.09 27.08 20.38
C ILE A 171 6.41 27.76 19.18
N GLY A 172 5.09 27.60 19.06
CA GLY A 172 4.30 28.12 17.95
C GLY A 172 4.24 27.20 16.71
N HIS A 173 5.04 26.12 16.67
CA HIS A 173 5.06 25.15 15.57
C HIS A 173 4.62 23.77 16.05
N GLY A 174 3.36 23.63 16.49
CA GLY A 174 2.80 22.35 16.94
C GLY A 174 2.74 21.29 15.83
N ARG A 175 2.57 20.02 16.21
CA ARG A 175 2.26 18.95 15.25
C ARG A 175 0.89 19.20 14.60
N THR A 176 0.75 18.79 13.34
CA THR A 176 -0.49 18.90 12.58
C THR A 176 -0.88 17.54 12.01
N ARG A 177 -1.97 17.47 11.23
CA ARG A 177 -2.34 16.27 10.47
C ARG A 177 -1.26 15.81 9.46
N GLU A 178 -0.28 16.67 9.19
CA GLU A 178 0.85 16.41 8.29
C GLU A 178 2.09 15.89 9.02
N SER A 179 2.06 15.80 10.36
CA SER A 179 3.19 15.34 11.17
C SER A 179 3.07 13.84 11.48
N ILE A 180 4.19 13.19 11.78
CA ILE A 180 4.19 11.77 12.18
C ILE A 180 3.75 11.66 13.65
N ASP A 181 2.78 10.78 13.90
CA ASP A 181 2.41 10.39 15.25
C ASP A 181 3.44 9.42 15.82
N GLY A 182 4.06 9.80 16.94
CA GLY A 182 5.17 9.05 17.56
C GLY A 182 4.87 8.61 19.00
N LYS A 183 5.65 7.64 19.48
CA LYS A 183 5.57 7.05 20.82
C LYS A 183 6.67 7.55 21.77
N THR A 184 7.59 8.39 21.27
CA THR A 184 8.71 8.97 22.03
C THR A 184 8.42 10.36 22.61
N GLY A 185 7.15 10.77 22.69
CA GLY A 185 6.74 12.08 23.18
C GLY A 185 7.15 13.20 22.23
N VAL A 186 7.89 14.20 22.74
CA VAL A 186 8.27 15.41 21.99
C VAL A 186 9.38 15.19 20.96
N ALA A 187 10.13 14.09 21.08
CA ALA A 187 11.20 13.74 20.14
C ALA A 187 10.63 13.15 18.85
N PHE A 188 11.40 13.26 17.76
CA PHE A 188 11.09 12.60 16.50
C PHE A 188 11.21 11.07 16.64
N ASP A 189 10.21 10.35 16.14
CA ASP A 189 10.12 8.89 16.27
C ASP A 189 10.27 8.21 14.90
N ALA A 190 11.50 7.81 14.59
CA ALA A 190 11.80 7.13 13.32
C ALA A 190 11.16 5.74 13.20
N LEU A 191 10.91 5.06 14.32
CA LEU A 191 10.27 3.74 14.31
C LEU A 191 8.77 3.87 14.07
N SER A 192 8.12 4.91 14.63
CA SER A 192 6.70 5.15 14.34
C SER A 192 6.45 5.59 12.88
N ALA A 193 7.42 6.29 12.26
CA ALA A 193 7.39 6.57 10.82
C ALA A 193 7.41 5.27 9.99
N THR A 194 8.34 4.36 10.34
CA THR A 194 8.45 3.02 9.75
C THR A 194 7.17 2.22 9.94
N GLU A 195 6.64 2.23 11.17
CA GLU A 195 5.40 1.54 11.53
C GLU A 195 4.23 1.98 10.64
N THR A 196 4.10 3.29 10.42
CA THR A 196 3.04 3.87 9.57
C THR A 196 3.20 3.45 8.11
N ALA A 197 4.43 3.43 7.57
CA ALA A 197 4.70 3.01 6.19
C ALA A 197 4.40 1.52 5.98
N ALA A 198 4.86 0.67 6.91
CA ALA A 198 4.61 -0.76 6.88
C ALA A 198 3.11 -1.07 7.04
N ASP A 199 2.43 -0.34 7.93
CA ASP A 199 1.01 -0.53 8.18
C ASP A 199 0.15 -0.19 6.97
N MET A 200 0.44 0.92 6.29
CA MET A 200 -0.22 1.29 5.03
C MET A 200 -0.09 0.16 4.01
N THR A 201 1.13 -0.33 3.78
CA THR A 201 1.40 -1.42 2.83
C THR A 201 0.58 -2.65 3.19
N LEU A 202 0.63 -3.09 4.44
CA LEU A 202 -0.03 -4.32 4.90
C LEU A 202 -1.56 -4.19 4.93
N GLY A 203 -2.09 -3.00 5.21
CA GLY A 203 -3.52 -2.72 5.15
C GLY A 203 -4.09 -2.89 3.74
N PHE A 204 -3.32 -2.51 2.71
CA PHE A 204 -3.65 -2.90 1.34
C PHE A 204 -3.39 -4.40 1.14
N LEU A 205 -2.19 -4.90 1.41
CA LEU A 205 -1.79 -6.25 1.01
C LEU A 205 -2.69 -7.35 1.59
N PHE A 206 -3.08 -7.21 2.86
CA PHE A 206 -3.91 -8.15 3.61
C PHE A 206 -5.38 -7.71 3.72
N HIS A 207 -5.85 -6.87 2.79
CA HIS A 207 -7.27 -6.49 2.75
C HIS A 207 -8.19 -7.73 2.63
N PRO A 208 -9.29 -7.81 3.40
CA PRO A 208 -10.23 -8.95 3.43
C PRO A 208 -10.74 -9.41 2.06
N GLU A 209 -11.15 -8.47 1.22
CA GLU A 209 -11.66 -8.75 -0.13
C GLU A 209 -10.59 -9.35 -1.04
N ARG A 210 -9.34 -8.86 -0.96
CA ARG A 210 -8.21 -9.37 -1.75
C ARG A 210 -7.80 -10.76 -1.30
N ALA A 211 -7.74 -10.98 0.02
CA ALA A 211 -7.47 -12.30 0.58
C ALA A 211 -8.50 -13.32 0.11
N SER A 212 -9.79 -12.95 0.14
CA SER A 212 -10.88 -13.79 -0.39
C SER A 212 -10.78 -14.00 -1.90
N ARG A 213 -10.38 -12.97 -2.67
CA ARG A 213 -10.19 -13.08 -4.12
C ARG A 213 -9.05 -14.03 -4.49
N LEU A 214 -7.93 -14.01 -3.78
CA LEU A 214 -6.81 -14.94 -3.99
C LEU A 214 -7.22 -16.39 -3.71
N ILE A 215 -8.09 -16.63 -2.73
CA ILE A 215 -8.69 -17.96 -2.52
C ILE A 215 -9.55 -18.36 -3.73
N GLN A 216 -10.43 -17.48 -4.18
CA GLN A 216 -11.34 -17.76 -5.28
C GLN A 216 -10.59 -18.01 -6.59
N GLN A 217 -9.67 -17.12 -6.97
CA GLN A 217 -8.89 -17.24 -8.21
C GLN A 217 -8.10 -18.55 -8.26
N LYS A 218 -7.37 -18.90 -7.18
CA LYS A 218 -6.64 -20.16 -7.09
C LYS A 218 -7.55 -21.40 -7.15
N SER A 219 -8.78 -21.30 -6.63
CA SER A 219 -9.75 -22.40 -6.67
C SER A 219 -10.30 -22.68 -8.07
N LEU A 220 -10.38 -21.65 -8.90
CA LEU A 220 -10.86 -21.73 -10.29
C LEU A 220 -9.73 -22.11 -11.25
N ASP A 221 -8.52 -21.62 -11.00
CA ASP A 221 -7.32 -21.91 -11.78
C ASP A 221 -6.14 -22.21 -10.83
N PRO A 222 -5.73 -23.49 -10.69
CA PRO A 222 -4.61 -23.88 -9.83
C PRO A 222 -3.26 -23.23 -10.19
N SER A 223 -3.11 -22.70 -11.40
CA SER A 223 -1.89 -22.00 -11.82
C SER A 223 -1.78 -20.56 -11.31
N GLN A 224 -2.90 -19.96 -10.87
CA GLN A 224 -2.93 -18.61 -10.29
C GLN A 224 -2.12 -18.51 -9.00
N MET A 225 -1.79 -17.28 -8.59
CA MET A 225 -1.24 -17.06 -7.25
C MET A 225 -2.32 -17.25 -6.18
N GLY A 226 -1.97 -17.88 -5.06
CA GLY A 226 -2.87 -18.11 -3.92
C GLY A 226 -2.47 -17.32 -2.67
N LEU A 227 -3.41 -17.22 -1.72
CA LEU A 227 -3.19 -16.51 -0.45
C LEU A 227 -2.05 -17.10 0.39
N LYS A 228 -1.88 -18.44 0.38
CA LYS A 228 -0.78 -19.08 1.11
C LYS A 228 0.58 -18.61 0.58
N GLU A 229 0.73 -18.55 -0.75
CA GLU A 229 1.97 -18.11 -1.40
C GLU A 229 2.28 -16.65 -1.06
N LEU A 230 1.24 -15.81 -0.88
CA LEU A 230 1.41 -14.44 -0.40
C LEU A 230 1.89 -14.39 1.06
N PHE A 231 1.27 -15.16 1.97
CA PHE A 231 1.71 -15.23 3.37
C PHE A 231 3.16 -15.72 3.49
N ASP A 232 3.50 -16.79 2.77
CA ASP A 232 4.87 -17.33 2.75
C ASP A 232 5.87 -16.26 2.28
N ALA A 233 5.56 -15.53 1.20
CA ALA A 233 6.42 -14.47 0.68
C ALA A 233 6.60 -13.30 1.66
N VAL A 234 5.53 -12.87 2.33
CA VAL A 234 5.60 -11.79 3.33
C VAL A 234 6.41 -12.24 4.54
N ILE A 235 6.16 -13.44 5.08
CA ILE A 235 6.89 -13.97 6.24
C ILE A 235 8.38 -14.11 5.92
N GLU A 236 8.72 -14.63 4.74
CA GLU A 236 10.11 -14.76 4.28
C GLU A 236 10.77 -13.39 4.10
N GLY A 237 10.06 -12.43 3.49
CA GLY A 237 10.56 -11.07 3.27
C GLY A 237 10.61 -10.19 4.52
N THR A 238 10.10 -10.65 5.68
CA THR A 238 10.00 -9.82 6.89
C THR A 238 10.42 -10.57 8.16
N ILE A 239 9.54 -11.40 8.73
CA ILE A 239 9.75 -12.07 10.02
C ILE A 239 11.00 -12.96 10.00
N ASN A 240 11.36 -13.52 8.84
CA ASN A 240 12.55 -14.36 8.68
C ASN A 240 13.84 -13.56 8.48
N ASN A 241 13.72 -12.25 8.26
CA ASN A 241 14.86 -11.37 8.04
C ASN A 241 15.41 -10.82 9.37
N SER A 242 16.73 -10.67 9.39
CA SER A 242 17.47 -10.07 10.50
C SER A 242 18.64 -9.25 9.97
N HIS A 243 19.05 -8.25 10.74
CA HIS A 243 20.08 -7.29 10.39
C HIS A 243 21.13 -7.23 11.49
N LYS A 244 22.41 -7.14 11.09
CA LYS A 244 23.51 -6.95 12.05
C LYS A 244 23.51 -5.55 12.66
N ASP A 245 23.07 -4.56 11.89
CA ASP A 245 22.94 -3.19 12.35
C ASP A 245 21.73 -3.06 13.28
N SER A 246 21.95 -2.53 14.49
CA SER A 246 20.92 -2.48 15.53
C SER A 246 19.74 -1.57 15.19
N TYR A 247 19.95 -0.52 14.40
CA TYR A 247 18.87 0.37 13.98
C TYR A 247 18.01 -0.31 12.92
N HIS A 248 18.63 -0.92 11.92
CA HIS A 248 17.90 -1.72 10.92
C HIS A 248 17.18 -2.91 11.55
N GLN A 249 17.76 -3.55 12.58
CA GLN A 249 17.07 -4.61 13.31
C GLN A 249 15.84 -4.08 14.08
N ALA A 250 15.93 -2.89 14.68
CA ALA A 250 14.78 -2.27 15.34
C ALA A 250 13.66 -1.94 14.33
N VAL A 251 14.02 -1.38 13.17
CA VAL A 251 13.10 -1.13 12.04
C VAL A 251 12.47 -2.44 11.56
N GLN A 252 13.27 -3.50 11.39
CA GLN A 252 12.78 -4.84 11.01
C GLN A 252 11.80 -5.39 12.04
N ASN A 253 12.08 -5.27 13.35
CA ASN A 253 11.18 -5.72 14.39
C ASN A 253 9.86 -4.94 14.37
N THR A 254 9.90 -3.62 14.14
CA THR A 254 8.69 -2.81 13.93
C THR A 254 7.84 -3.34 12.76
N ILE A 255 8.45 -3.66 11.62
CA ILE A 255 7.77 -4.26 10.46
C ILE A 255 7.16 -5.62 10.84
N ASN A 256 7.94 -6.48 11.50
CA ASN A 256 7.52 -7.83 11.90
C ASN A 256 6.28 -7.80 12.81
N TYR A 257 6.22 -6.87 13.76
CA TYR A 257 5.02 -6.69 14.59
C TYR A 257 3.81 -6.26 13.75
N ARG A 258 3.97 -5.39 12.74
CA ARG A 258 2.85 -5.03 11.85
C ARG A 258 2.39 -6.23 11.01
N VAL A 259 3.30 -7.02 10.48
CA VAL A 259 2.97 -8.25 9.73
C VAL A 259 2.14 -9.20 10.61
N LEU A 260 2.61 -9.46 11.83
CA LEU A 260 1.90 -10.29 12.79
C LEU A 260 0.48 -9.76 13.08
N MET A 261 0.37 -8.45 13.33
CA MET A 261 -0.91 -7.80 13.61
C MET A 261 -1.90 -7.95 12.46
N HIS A 262 -1.48 -7.76 11.21
CA HIS A 262 -2.38 -7.90 10.06
C HIS A 262 -2.73 -9.36 9.75
N LEU A 263 -1.85 -10.32 10.04
CA LEU A 263 -2.18 -11.76 9.97
C LEU A 263 -3.24 -12.14 11.01
N MET A 264 -3.09 -11.68 12.26
CA MET A 264 -4.09 -11.87 13.32
C MET A 264 -5.43 -11.22 12.95
N ASN A 265 -5.38 -10.03 12.34
CA ASN A 265 -6.58 -9.36 11.83
C ASN A 265 -7.32 -10.20 10.79
N LEU A 266 -6.62 -10.71 9.77
CA LEU A 266 -7.23 -11.61 8.79
C LEU A 266 -7.74 -12.92 9.42
N ALA A 267 -7.04 -13.44 10.42
CA ALA A 267 -7.46 -14.65 11.13
C ALA A 267 -8.78 -14.48 11.88
N ALA A 268 -9.05 -13.29 12.44
CA ALA A 268 -10.27 -12.94 13.16
C ALA A 268 -11.35 -12.26 12.29
N HIS A 269 -11.04 -11.88 11.05
CA HIS A 269 -11.98 -11.16 10.19
C HIS A 269 -13.23 -11.98 9.88
N LYS A 270 -14.42 -11.35 9.99
CA LYS A 270 -15.72 -12.02 9.80
C LYS A 270 -16.20 -12.00 8.36
N ASP A 271 -15.92 -10.92 7.62
CA ASP A 271 -16.33 -10.77 6.21
C ASP A 271 -15.28 -11.27 5.23
N VAL A 272 -14.88 -12.54 5.38
CA VAL A 272 -13.98 -13.25 4.46
C VAL A 272 -14.45 -14.68 4.23
N HIS A 273 -13.94 -15.34 3.19
CA HIS A 273 -14.14 -16.79 3.07
C HIS A 273 -13.45 -17.54 4.23
N PRO A 274 -14.06 -18.59 4.82
CA PRO A 274 -13.48 -19.33 5.95
C PRO A 274 -12.07 -19.88 5.69
N ARG A 275 -11.72 -20.14 4.43
CA ARG A 275 -10.39 -20.58 4.03
C ARG A 275 -9.31 -19.51 4.24
N VAL A 276 -9.67 -18.23 4.22
CA VAL A 276 -8.77 -17.11 4.60
C VAL A 276 -8.38 -17.27 6.06
N ASN A 277 -9.38 -17.39 6.96
CA ASN A 277 -9.11 -17.61 8.38
C ASN A 277 -8.28 -18.88 8.60
N ALA A 278 -8.61 -19.98 7.90
CA ALA A 278 -7.86 -21.24 8.04
C ALA A 278 -6.37 -21.09 7.70
N LEU A 279 -6.04 -20.43 6.58
CA LEU A 279 -4.63 -20.21 6.19
C LEU A 279 -3.92 -19.21 7.11
N ALA A 280 -4.60 -18.16 7.55
CA ALA A 280 -4.02 -17.19 8.49
C ALA A 280 -3.71 -17.86 9.84
N ASN A 281 -4.65 -18.65 10.38
CA ASN A 281 -4.46 -19.42 11.60
C ASN A 281 -3.33 -20.46 11.46
N ALA A 282 -3.26 -21.18 10.34
CA ALA A 282 -2.16 -22.11 10.10
C ALA A 282 -0.80 -21.39 10.10
N SER A 283 -0.71 -20.25 9.43
CA SER A 283 0.52 -19.42 9.40
C SER A 283 0.90 -18.92 10.80
N LEU A 284 -0.07 -18.49 11.60
CA LEU A 284 0.16 -18.05 12.99
C LEU A 284 0.65 -19.20 13.88
N LEU A 285 0.11 -20.41 13.73
CA LEU A 285 0.55 -21.59 14.47
C LEU A 285 2.00 -21.98 14.11
N GLU A 286 2.35 -21.97 12.83
CA GLU A 286 3.71 -22.23 12.35
C GLU A 286 4.69 -21.16 12.88
N LEU A 287 4.32 -19.88 12.78
CA LEU A 287 5.10 -18.78 13.33
C LEU A 287 5.30 -18.93 14.84
N GLN A 288 4.23 -19.19 15.59
CA GLN A 288 4.31 -19.34 17.04
C GLN A 288 5.29 -20.45 17.44
N SER A 289 5.18 -21.62 16.81
CA SER A 289 6.06 -22.77 17.10
C SER A 289 7.53 -22.40 16.95
N ARG A 290 7.89 -21.72 15.85
CA ARG A 290 9.25 -21.27 15.57
C ARG A 290 9.70 -20.18 16.54
N LEU A 291 8.87 -19.16 16.78
CA LEU A 291 9.22 -18.00 17.59
C LEU A 291 9.39 -18.36 19.08
N LYS A 292 8.61 -19.30 19.62
CA LYS A 292 8.76 -19.79 21.01
C LYS A 292 10.14 -20.40 21.28
N SER A 293 10.78 -20.97 20.27
CA SER A 293 12.10 -21.58 20.38
C SER A 293 13.26 -20.57 20.33
N SER A 294 12.98 -19.31 19.99
CA SER A 294 14.00 -18.27 19.85
C SER A 294 14.40 -17.66 21.21
N GLY A 295 15.69 -17.34 21.35
CA GLY A 295 16.19 -16.55 22.48
C GLY A 295 15.92 -15.04 22.38
N ASP A 296 15.56 -14.56 21.19
CA ASP A 296 15.29 -13.15 20.90
C ASP A 296 14.04 -12.66 21.66
N PRO A 297 14.14 -11.57 22.47
CA PRO A 297 12.99 -10.97 23.14
C PRO A 297 11.83 -10.61 22.21
N ASP A 298 12.12 -10.10 21.00
CA ASP A 298 11.08 -9.69 20.06
C ASP A 298 10.32 -10.90 19.50
N ALA A 299 11.05 -11.98 19.17
CA ALA A 299 10.43 -13.25 18.80
C ALA A 299 9.54 -13.81 19.91
N ARG A 300 9.99 -13.78 21.17
CA ARG A 300 9.21 -14.26 22.32
C ARG A 300 7.97 -13.41 22.59
N GLU A 301 8.06 -12.09 22.43
CA GLU A 301 6.91 -11.19 22.55
C GLU A 301 5.89 -11.42 21.43
N MET A 302 6.33 -11.62 20.18
CA MET A 302 5.44 -12.02 19.08
C MET A 302 4.74 -13.35 19.38
N ALA A 303 5.47 -14.35 19.87
CA ALA A 303 4.88 -15.64 20.25
C ALA A 303 3.81 -15.49 21.35
N ARG A 304 4.09 -14.68 22.37
CA ARG A 304 3.15 -14.36 23.46
C ARG A 304 1.88 -13.70 22.93
N ARG A 305 2.00 -12.75 21.99
CA ARG A 305 0.82 -12.12 21.35
C ARG A 305 -0.03 -13.10 20.56
N ILE A 306 0.59 -14.12 19.95
CA ILE A 306 -0.17 -15.20 19.28
C ILE A 306 -0.87 -16.08 20.31
N ASP A 307 -0.26 -16.35 21.47
CA ASP A 307 -0.92 -17.07 22.57
C ASP A 307 -2.15 -16.28 23.05
N ASP A 308 -1.97 -15.02 23.44
CA ASP A 308 -3.06 -14.14 23.89
C ASP A 308 -4.22 -14.09 22.87
N PHE A 309 -3.88 -13.94 21.58
CA PHE A 309 -4.87 -13.94 20.49
C PHE A 309 -5.65 -15.25 20.38
N ASN A 310 -5.01 -16.38 20.63
CA ASN A 310 -5.68 -17.68 20.57
C ASN A 310 -6.57 -17.93 21.78
N GLU A 311 -6.24 -17.36 22.94
CA GLU A 311 -7.04 -17.44 24.16
C GLU A 311 -8.31 -16.59 24.07
N ASP A 312 -8.20 -15.36 23.54
CA ASP A 312 -9.34 -14.44 23.45
C ASP A 312 -9.49 -13.78 22.06
N ARG A 313 -10.07 -14.55 21.14
CA ARG A 313 -10.27 -14.12 19.74
C ARG A 313 -11.38 -13.08 19.59
N ASP A 314 -12.39 -13.13 20.44
CA ASP A 314 -13.58 -12.27 20.33
C ASP A 314 -13.31 -10.87 20.88
N GLU A 315 -12.34 -10.71 21.79
CA GLU A 315 -11.84 -9.42 22.24
C GLU A 315 -10.79 -8.79 21.32
N PHE A 316 -10.28 -9.52 20.31
CA PHE A 316 -9.33 -8.96 19.35
C PHE A 316 -10.00 -7.84 18.54
N LYS A 317 -9.70 -6.61 18.94
CA LYS A 317 -10.14 -5.44 18.19
C LYS A 317 -9.27 -5.30 16.96
N VAL A 318 -9.93 -5.24 15.80
CA VAL A 318 -9.33 -4.77 14.55
C VAL A 318 -8.66 -3.43 14.87
N ILE A 319 -7.32 -3.42 14.92
CA ILE A 319 -6.60 -2.19 15.20
C ILE A 319 -6.74 -1.32 13.96
N THR A 320 -7.37 -0.15 14.13
CA THR A 320 -7.39 0.87 13.09
C THR A 320 -5.95 1.24 12.76
N SER A 321 -5.60 1.12 11.48
CA SER A 321 -4.31 1.56 10.93
C SER A 321 -3.93 2.96 11.46
N PRO A 322 -2.67 3.20 11.87
CA PRO A 322 -2.19 4.56 12.09
C PRO A 322 -2.52 5.39 10.85
N LYS A 323 -3.12 6.56 11.06
CA LYS A 323 -3.50 7.40 9.94
C LYS A 323 -2.22 7.91 9.27
N ILE A 324 -1.97 7.52 8.03
CA ILE A 324 -0.89 8.13 7.25
C ILE A 324 -1.14 9.64 7.19
N PRO A 325 -0.12 10.49 7.44
CA PRO A 325 -0.28 11.93 7.28
C PRO A 325 -0.80 12.24 5.88
N ASP A 326 -1.81 13.12 5.80
CA ASP A 326 -2.53 13.39 4.55
C ASP A 326 -1.56 13.82 3.42
N GLY A 327 -0.45 14.44 3.80
CA GLY A 327 0.47 15.18 2.95
C GLY A 327 -0.16 16.52 2.59
N SER A 328 0.64 17.58 2.56
CA SER A 328 0.20 18.89 2.06
C SER A 328 -0.55 18.71 0.73
N PRO A 329 -1.78 19.22 0.59
CA PRO A 329 -2.47 19.16 -0.70
C PRO A 329 -1.62 19.87 -1.73
N ILE A 330 -1.44 19.24 -2.89
CA ILE A 330 -0.86 19.91 -4.06
C ILE A 330 -1.78 21.10 -4.37
N GLY A 331 -1.34 22.32 -4.05
CA GLY A 331 -2.01 23.56 -4.42
C GLY A 331 -2.69 24.39 -3.33
N MET A 332 -2.63 24.06 -2.02
CA MET A 332 -3.25 24.91 -0.97
C MET A 332 -2.34 26.01 -0.38
N ALA A 333 -1.05 26.08 -0.74
CA ALA A 333 -0.18 27.18 -0.31
C ALA A 333 -0.36 28.42 -1.21
N CYS A 334 -1.60 28.92 -1.32
CA CYS A 334 -1.94 30.22 -1.90
C CYS A 334 -2.92 30.96 -0.97
N SER A 335 -2.52 31.14 0.29
CA SER A 335 -3.08 32.19 1.14
C SER A 335 -2.05 32.48 2.23
N GLN A 336 -1.30 33.56 2.03
CA GLN A 336 -0.53 34.22 3.09
C GLN A 336 -1.48 34.99 4.01
#